data_AF-X0Q709-F1
#
_entry.id   AF-X0Q709-F1
#
_cell.length_a   1.000
_cell.length_b   1.000
_cell.length_c   1.000
_cell.angle_alpha   90.00
_cell.angle_beta   90.00
_cell.angle_gamma   90.00
#
_symmetry.space_group_name_H-M   'P 1'
#
loop_
_entity.id
_entity.type
_entity.pdbx_description
1 polymer ?
#
loop_
_entity_poly.entity_id
_entity_poly.type
_entity_poly.pdbx_seq_one_letter_code
_entity_poly.pdbx_strand_id
1 'polypeptide(L)'
;MTNSTKVLDNDRMDDEANHPRAGGPQPRRTFTPADKLAHLVAYEQACETNEGGAYLRHEGLYSSLIVEWRRQRDAGVLEGKKPGAKIGKLTPEQAEIARLKRELERSNKKLATTEAALSIMGKAHALLEQLSESADADETRKKR
;
A
#
# COMPACT_ATOMS: atom_id res chain seq x y z
N MET A 1 -9.67 -43.26 69.62
CA MET A 1 -9.50 -42.12 68.69
C MET A 1 -10.36 -42.41 67.46
N THR A 2 -11.66 -42.12 67.53
CA THR A 2 -12.32 -40.92 66.96
C THR A 2 -12.34 -40.97 65.43
N ASN A 3 -13.46 -41.43 64.86
CA ASN A 3 -14.49 -40.63 64.17
C ASN A 3 -14.37 -40.85 62.65
N SER A 4 -15.36 -41.47 62.00
CA SER A 4 -16.65 -40.90 61.60
C SER A 4 -16.54 -39.88 60.46
N THR A 5 -17.46 -40.04 59.49
CA THR A 5 -17.94 -39.03 58.51
C THR A 5 -16.99 -38.76 57.31
N LYS A 6 -17.42 -38.73 56.03
CA LYS A 6 -18.66 -38.23 55.41
C LYS A 6 -18.90 -38.91 54.05
N VAL A 7 -20.17 -39.20 53.76
CA VAL A 7 -20.75 -39.14 52.41
C VAL A 7 -20.77 -37.67 51.98
N LEU A 8 -20.35 -37.34 50.75
CA LEU A 8 -20.90 -36.25 49.93
C LEU A 8 -20.50 -36.50 48.47
N ASP A 9 -21.50 -36.76 47.64
CA ASP A 9 -21.48 -36.50 46.20
C ASP A 9 -20.99 -35.07 45.94
N ASN A 10 -20.13 -34.91 44.94
CA ASN A 10 -20.14 -33.70 44.12
C ASN A 10 -19.47 -34.01 42.79
N ASP A 11 -20.29 -34.03 41.73
CA ASP A 11 -19.88 -33.88 40.34
C ASP A 11 -18.66 -32.97 40.24
N ARG A 12 -17.49 -33.55 39.93
CA ARG A 12 -16.38 -32.77 39.43
C ARG A 12 -16.65 -32.55 37.95
N MET A 13 -17.16 -31.37 37.65
CA MET A 13 -17.18 -30.77 36.33
C MET A 13 -15.86 -31.07 35.59
N ASP A 14 -15.94 -31.93 34.58
CA ASP A 14 -14.93 -32.02 33.51
C ASP A 14 -15.10 -30.78 32.61
N ASP A 15 -14.83 -29.59 33.17
CA ASP A 15 -14.63 -28.34 32.42
C ASP A 15 -13.13 -28.19 32.08
N GLU A 16 -12.48 -29.30 31.76
CA GLU A 16 -11.07 -29.29 31.37
C GLU A 16 -10.95 -29.16 29.85
N ALA A 17 -10.34 -28.05 29.44
CA ALA A 17 -9.69 -27.84 28.14
C ALA A 17 -10.53 -27.30 26.97
N ASN A 18 -11.26 -26.20 27.16
CA ASN A 18 -11.42 -25.24 26.05
C ASN A 18 -11.03 -23.81 26.44
N HIS A 19 -9.80 -23.66 26.92
CA HIS A 19 -9.18 -22.34 27.02
C HIS A 19 -8.75 -21.88 25.61
N PRO A 20 -8.99 -20.63 25.20
CA PRO A 20 -8.57 -20.10 23.88
C PRO A 20 -7.04 -20.05 23.66
N ARG A 21 -6.26 -20.57 24.62
CA ARG A 21 -4.80 -20.77 24.58
C ARG A 21 -4.38 -22.25 24.56
N ALA A 22 -5.31 -23.19 24.41
CA ALA A 22 -5.02 -24.63 24.41
C ALA A 22 -4.22 -25.10 23.18
N GLY A 23 -4.21 -24.32 22.10
CA GLY A 23 -3.22 -24.48 21.03
C GLY A 23 -1.94 -23.75 21.42
N GLY A 24 -0.84 -24.49 21.59
CA GLY A 24 0.50 -23.92 21.87
C GLY A 24 0.95 -22.86 20.84
N PRO A 25 2.20 -22.36 20.93
CA PRO A 25 2.67 -21.27 20.07
C PRO A 25 2.39 -21.53 18.59
N GLN A 26 1.44 -20.78 18.02
CA GLN A 26 1.13 -20.89 16.60
C GLN A 26 2.35 -20.44 15.79
N PRO A 27 2.79 -21.21 14.78
CA PRO A 27 3.91 -20.82 13.95
C PRO A 27 3.65 -19.44 13.34
N ARG A 28 4.64 -18.55 13.42
CA ARG A 28 4.53 -17.20 12.85
C ARG A 28 4.24 -17.32 11.35
N ARG A 29 3.21 -16.63 10.86
CA ARG A 29 2.86 -16.58 9.42
C ARG A 29 4.09 -16.19 8.60
N THR A 30 4.48 -17.04 7.67
CA THR A 30 5.56 -16.78 6.72
C THR A 30 4.97 -16.39 5.37
N PHE A 31 5.59 -15.42 4.71
CA PHE A 31 5.15 -14.94 3.39
C PHE A 31 6.22 -15.27 2.36
N THR A 32 5.81 -15.94 1.29
CA THR A 32 6.67 -16.13 0.12
C THR A 32 6.84 -14.79 -0.62
N PRO A 33 7.88 -14.62 -1.46
CA PRO A 33 8.01 -13.43 -2.30
C PRO A 33 6.78 -13.16 -3.18
N ALA A 34 6.16 -14.23 -3.69
CA ALA A 34 4.93 -14.16 -4.48
C ALA A 34 3.74 -13.65 -3.64
N ASP A 35 3.56 -14.15 -2.41
CA ASP A 35 2.49 -13.69 -1.52
C ASP A 35 2.65 -12.20 -1.18
N LYS A 36 3.88 -11.75 -0.96
CA LYS A 36 4.17 -10.34 -0.70
C LYS A 36 3.76 -9.47 -1.88
N LEU A 37 4.11 -9.87 -3.10
CA LEU A 37 3.73 -9.14 -4.32
C LEU A 37 2.21 -9.14 -4.52
N ALA A 38 1.55 -10.28 -4.32
CA ALA A 38 0.10 -10.39 -4.39
C ALA A 38 -0.58 -9.45 -3.38
N HIS A 39 -0.09 -9.42 -2.14
CA HIS A 39 -0.63 -8.52 -1.11
C HIS A 39 -0.37 -7.04 -1.42
N LEU A 40 0.75 -6.68 -2.06
CA LEU A 40 1.01 -5.32 -2.51
C LEU A 40 0.02 -4.89 -3.59
N VAL A 41 -0.22 -5.74 -4.59
CA VAL A 41 -1.17 -5.47 -5.68
C VAL A 41 -2.58 -5.31 -5.13
N ALA A 42 -3.04 -6.24 -4.29
CA ALA A 42 -4.37 -6.18 -3.68
C ALA A 42 -4.52 -4.96 -2.75
N TYR A 43 -3.47 -4.59 -2.01
CA TYR A 43 -3.49 -3.37 -1.19
C TYR A 43 -3.56 -2.10 -2.06
N GLU A 44 -2.81 -2.04 -3.16
CA GLU A 44 -2.82 -0.89 -4.07
C GLU A 44 -4.18 -0.73 -4.76
N GLN A 45 -4.81 -1.83 -5.19
CA GLN A 45 -6.19 -1.83 -5.69
C GLN A 45 -7.19 -1.36 -4.63
N ALA A 46 -7.09 -1.87 -3.40
CA ALA A 46 -7.95 -1.43 -2.31
C ALA A 46 -7.73 0.06 -1.95
N CYS A 47 -6.55 0.63 -2.20
CA CYS A 47 -6.31 2.06 -2.02
C CYS A 47 -7.06 2.92 -3.05
N GLU A 48 -7.33 2.41 -4.25
CA GLU A 48 -8.09 3.16 -5.28
C GLU A 48 -9.55 3.42 -4.83
N THR A 49 -10.13 2.50 -4.05
CA THR A 49 -11.48 2.61 -3.48
C THR A 49 -11.52 3.18 -2.05
N ASN A 50 -10.38 3.65 -1.52
CA ASN A 50 -10.20 4.06 -0.11
C ASN A 50 -10.40 2.93 0.93
N GLU A 51 -10.34 1.67 0.51
CA GLU A 51 -10.53 0.48 1.35
C GLU A 51 -9.23 -0.15 1.84
N GLY A 52 -8.07 0.43 1.51
CA GLY A 52 -6.76 -0.12 1.90
C GLY A 52 -6.62 -0.40 3.40
N GLY A 53 -7.17 0.46 4.27
CA GLY A 53 -7.17 0.22 5.72
C GLY A 53 -8.06 -0.95 6.15
N ALA A 54 -9.17 -1.20 5.45
CA ALA A 54 -10.03 -2.35 5.68
C ALA A 54 -9.34 -3.64 5.24
N TYR A 55 -8.69 -3.63 4.09
CA TYR A 55 -7.88 -4.74 3.60
C TYR A 55 -6.78 -5.14 4.59
N LEU A 56 -6.04 -4.18 5.15
CA LEU A 56 -5.00 -4.47 6.13
C LEU A 56 -5.54 -5.16 7.40
N ARG A 57 -6.72 -4.74 7.87
CA ARG A 57 -7.36 -5.37 9.03
C ARG A 57 -7.86 -6.77 8.71
N HIS A 58 -8.44 -6.98 7.53
CA HIS A 58 -8.90 -8.29 7.07
C HIS A 58 -7.74 -9.28 6.96
N GLU A 59 -6.62 -8.86 6.37
CA GLU A 59 -5.45 -9.71 6.18
C GLU A 59 -4.55 -9.81 7.41
N GLY A 60 -4.84 -9.06 8.48
CA GLY A 60 -3.99 -8.98 9.68
C GLY A 60 -2.60 -8.40 9.38
N LEU A 61 -2.49 -7.51 8.38
CA LEU A 61 -1.25 -6.91 7.93
C LEU A 61 -1.05 -5.53 8.56
N TYR A 62 0.19 -5.22 8.93
CA TYR A 62 0.55 -3.91 9.42
C TYR A 62 1.08 -3.02 8.29
N SER A 63 0.84 -1.72 8.35
CA SER A 63 1.27 -0.77 7.32
C SER A 63 2.80 -0.76 7.12
N SER A 64 3.58 -0.99 8.18
CA SER A 64 5.05 -1.12 8.09
C SER A 64 5.49 -2.31 7.22
N LEU A 65 4.74 -3.41 7.20
CA LEU A 65 5.04 -4.55 6.33
C LEU A 65 4.85 -4.16 4.86
N ILE A 66 3.77 -3.45 4.54
CA ILE A 66 3.52 -2.94 3.18
C ILE A 66 4.64 -2.00 2.73
N VAL A 67 5.06 -1.06 3.59
CA VAL A 67 6.16 -0.15 3.28
C VAL A 67 7.46 -0.91 3.01
N GLU A 68 7.78 -1.89 3.84
CA GLU A 68 8.97 -2.71 3.67
C GLU A 68 8.89 -3.57 2.39
N TRP A 69 7.74 -4.17 2.10
CA TRP A 69 7.58 -4.96 0.88
C TRP A 69 7.63 -4.11 -0.38
N ARG A 70 7.10 -2.88 -0.36
CA ARG A 70 7.30 -1.89 -1.43
C ARG A 70 8.77 -1.60 -1.65
N ARG A 71 9.53 -1.36 -0.58
CA ARG A 71 10.98 -1.16 -0.67
C ARG A 71 11.68 -2.38 -1.30
N GLN A 72 11.28 -3.60 -0.92
CA GLN A 72 11.82 -4.84 -1.48
C GLN A 72 11.46 -5.02 -2.96
N ARG A 73 10.24 -4.64 -3.38
CA ARG A 73 9.80 -4.61 -4.78
C ARG A 73 10.60 -3.60 -5.59
N ASP A 74 10.69 -2.35 -5.12
CA ASP A 74 11.39 -1.27 -5.85
C ASP A 74 12.86 -1.61 -6.06
N ALA A 75 13.47 -2.26 -5.07
CA ALA A 75 14.83 -2.78 -5.09
C ALA A 75 15.01 -4.08 -5.92
N GLY A 76 13.95 -4.64 -6.49
CA GLY A 76 13.99 -5.85 -7.32
C GLY A 76 14.28 -7.15 -6.54
N VAL A 77 14.11 -7.14 -5.22
CA VAL A 77 14.49 -8.28 -4.36
C VAL A 77 13.41 -9.36 -4.33
N LEU A 78 12.16 -9.00 -4.65
CA LEU A 78 11.02 -9.91 -4.67
C LEU A 78 10.87 -10.65 -6.01
N GLU A 79 11.43 -10.12 -7.09
CA GLU A 79 11.34 -10.71 -8.44
C GLU A 79 12.37 -11.85 -8.60
N GLY A 80 11.95 -12.96 -9.22
CA GLY A 80 12.84 -14.08 -9.56
C GLY A 80 13.32 -14.95 -8.40
N LYS A 81 12.93 -14.69 -7.14
CA LYS A 81 13.30 -15.54 -5.99
C LYS A 81 12.39 -16.76 -5.86
N LYS A 82 13.02 -17.94 -5.72
CA LYS A 82 12.31 -19.20 -5.43
C LYS A 82 11.56 -19.12 -4.09
N PRO A 83 10.39 -19.77 -3.96
CA PRO A 83 9.71 -19.94 -2.67
C PRO A 83 10.67 -20.47 -1.60
N GLY A 84 10.72 -19.83 -0.43
CA GLY A 84 11.59 -20.23 0.68
C GLY A 84 12.98 -19.57 0.72
N ALA A 85 13.37 -18.80 -0.29
CA ALA A 85 14.62 -18.03 -0.23
C ALA A 85 14.49 -16.88 0.80
N LYS A 86 15.41 -16.84 1.77
CA LYS A 86 15.45 -15.74 2.76
C LYS A 86 15.70 -14.42 2.03
N ILE A 87 14.78 -13.46 2.21
CA ILE A 87 15.02 -12.08 1.80
C ILE A 87 15.93 -11.46 2.86
N GLY A 88 17.23 -11.44 2.55
CA GLY A 88 18.24 -10.77 3.37
C GLY A 88 18.16 -9.25 3.26
N LYS A 89 19.09 -8.57 3.93
CA LYS A 89 19.29 -7.11 3.78
C LYS A 89 19.53 -6.77 2.30
N LEU A 90 19.01 -5.63 1.85
CA LEU A 90 19.27 -5.11 0.51
C LEU A 90 20.78 -4.96 0.30
N THR A 91 21.26 -5.35 -0.88
CA THR A 91 22.64 -5.04 -1.29
C THR A 91 22.77 -3.52 -1.54
N PRO A 92 24.00 -2.96 -1.52
CA PRO A 92 24.22 -1.55 -1.84
C PRO A 92 23.67 -1.17 -3.22
N GLU A 93 23.83 -2.05 -4.21
CA GLU A 93 23.30 -1.87 -5.57
C GLU A 93 21.77 -1.81 -5.58
N GLN A 94 21.11 -2.72 -4.85
CA GLN A 94 19.65 -2.75 -4.73
C GLN A 94 19.10 -1.51 -4.02
N ALA A 95 19.82 -1.01 -3.02
CA ALA A 95 19.48 0.24 -2.36
C ALA A 95 19.62 1.44 -3.31
N GLU A 96 20.67 1.48 -4.14
CA GLU A 96 20.88 2.56 -5.11
C GLU A 96 19.84 2.51 -6.24
N ILE A 97 19.50 1.32 -6.75
CA ILE A 97 18.41 1.15 -7.73
C ILE A 97 17.10 1.71 -7.16
N ALA A 98 16.78 1.39 -5.91
CA ALA A 98 15.58 1.91 -5.25
C ALA A 98 15.64 3.43 -5.03
N ARG A 99 16.84 4.00 -4.79
CA ARG A 99 17.04 5.45 -4.67
C ARG A 99 16.78 6.14 -6.01
N LEU A 100 17.44 5.66 -7.07
CA LEU A 100 17.34 6.20 -8.42
C LEU A 100 15.91 6.13 -8.96
N LYS A 101 15.19 5.02 -8.75
CA LYS A 101 13.78 4.91 -9.14
C LYS A 101 12.89 5.97 -8.47
N ARG A 102 13.10 6.24 -7.18
CA ARG A 102 12.35 7.30 -6.48
C ARG A 102 12.68 8.69 -6.98
N GLU A 103 13.95 8.94 -7.30
CA GLU A 103 14.37 10.24 -7.85
C GLU A 103 13.76 10.46 -9.25
N LEU A 104 13.78 9.43 -10.09
CA LEU A 104 13.14 9.44 -11.39
C LEU A 104 11.64 9.74 -11.27
N GLU A 105 10.93 9.06 -10.38
CA GLU A 105 9.50 9.29 -10.16
C GLU A 105 9.20 10.73 -9.72
N ARG A 106 10.01 11.29 -8.81
CA ARG A 106 9.87 12.68 -8.36
C ARG A 106 10.13 13.67 -9.50
N SER A 107 11.16 13.45 -10.29
CA SER A 107 11.48 14.29 -11.45
C SER A 107 10.38 14.23 -12.49
N ASN A 108 9.84 13.05 -12.79
CA ASN A 108 8.71 12.89 -13.71
C ASN A 108 7.44 13.58 -13.21
N LYS A 109 7.15 13.52 -11.90
CA LYS A 109 6.01 14.26 -11.31
C LYS A 109 6.17 15.77 -11.47
N LYS A 110 7.37 16.30 -11.24
CA LYS A 110 7.66 17.73 -11.46
C LYS A 110 7.47 18.11 -12.92
N LEU A 111 8.02 17.29 -13.83
CA LEU A 111 7.91 17.48 -15.27
C LEU A 111 6.44 17.51 -15.71
N ALA A 112 5.63 16.53 -15.28
CA ALA A 112 4.20 16.49 -15.59
C ALA A 112 3.46 17.74 -15.09
N THR A 113 3.76 18.22 -13.88
CA THR A 113 3.19 19.46 -13.36
C THR A 113 3.60 20.68 -14.19
N THR A 114 4.87 20.77 -14.61
CA THR A 114 5.34 21.90 -15.44
C THR A 114 4.71 21.87 -16.82
N GLU A 115 4.56 20.70 -17.43
CA GLU A 115 3.89 20.55 -18.72
C GLU A 115 2.40 20.92 -18.64
N ALA A 116 1.72 20.53 -17.55
CA ALA A 116 0.35 20.94 -17.30
C ALA A 116 0.22 22.48 -17.17
N ALA A 117 1.14 23.12 -16.46
CA ALA A 117 1.17 24.58 -16.34
C ALA A 117 1.40 25.27 -17.71
N LEU A 118 2.35 24.77 -18.51
CA LEU A 118 2.58 25.25 -19.88
C LEU A 118 1.33 25.09 -20.76
N SER A 119 0.63 23.97 -20.65
CA SER A 119 -0.62 23.73 -21.39
C SER A 119 -1.71 24.73 -21.01
N ILE A 120 -1.88 25.03 -19.72
CA ILE A 120 -2.84 26.03 -19.24
C ILE A 120 -2.48 27.41 -19.78
N MET A 121 -1.21 27.82 -19.68
CA MET A 121 -0.76 29.11 -20.21
C MET A 121 -0.97 29.23 -21.72
N GLY A 122 -0.67 28.17 -22.48
CA GLY A 122 -0.93 28.14 -23.92
C GLY A 122 -2.42 28.29 -24.26
N LYS A 123 -3.31 27.62 -23.51
CA LYS A 123 -4.77 27.76 -23.69
C LYS A 123 -5.26 29.17 -23.32
N ALA A 124 -4.73 29.76 -22.26
CA ALA A 124 -5.07 31.13 -21.87
C ALA A 124 -4.63 32.14 -22.95
N HIS A 125 -3.43 31.99 -23.51
CA HIS A 125 -2.96 32.83 -24.60
C HIS A 125 -3.84 32.68 -25.85
N ALA A 126 -4.19 31.45 -26.23
CA ALA A 126 -5.07 31.22 -27.38
C ALA A 126 -6.45 31.86 -27.19
N LEU A 127 -7.01 31.80 -25.98
CA LEU A 127 -8.28 32.47 -25.65
C LEU A 127 -8.16 34.00 -25.77
N LEU A 128 -7.07 34.59 -25.27
CA LEU A 128 -6.83 36.02 -25.39
C LEU A 128 -6.71 36.47 -26.84
N GLU A 129 -6.05 35.68 -27.70
CA GLU A 129 -5.97 35.94 -29.13
C GLU A 129 -7.37 35.97 -29.77
N GLN A 130 -8.20 34.96 -29.50
CA GLN A 130 -9.57 34.89 -30.01
C GLN A 130 -10.43 36.08 -29.55
N LEU A 131 -10.27 36.51 -28.30
CA LEU A 131 -10.97 37.69 -27.79
C LEU A 131 -10.50 38.97 -28.48
N SER A 132 -9.19 39.12 -28.71
CA SER A 132 -8.62 40.26 -29.45
C SER A 132 -9.16 40.33 -30.88
N GLU A 133 -9.07 39.22 -31.63
CA GLU A 133 -9.60 39.14 -33.00
C GLU A 133 -11.09 39.48 -33.06
N SER A 134 -11.88 39.01 -32.09
CA SER A 134 -13.32 39.31 -32.02
C SER A 134 -13.61 40.79 -31.73
N ALA A 135 -12.78 41.45 -30.93
CA ALA A 135 -12.91 42.87 -30.60
C ALA A 135 -12.59 43.76 -31.82
N ASP A 136 -11.52 43.43 -32.56
CA ASP A 136 -11.13 44.13 -33.79
C ASP A 136 -12.19 43.98 -34.91
N ALA A 137 -12.82 42.80 -34.99
CA ALA A 137 -13.93 42.56 -35.93
C ALA A 137 -15.17 43.42 -35.64
N ASP A 138 -15.47 43.71 -34.37
CA ASP A 138 -16.60 44.58 -34.00
C ASP A 138 -16.29 46.08 -34.26
N GLU A 139 -15.04 46.52 -34.05
CA GLU A 139 -14.60 47.87 -34.40
C GLU A 139 -14.68 48.16 -35.91
N THR A 140 -14.24 47.23 -36.74
CA THR A 140 -14.28 47.37 -38.21
C THR A 140 -15.70 47.41 -38.75
N ARG A 141 -16.66 46.76 -38.07
CA ARG A 141 -18.09 46.79 -38.42
C ARG A 141 -18.76 48.12 -38.09
N LYS A 142 -18.40 48.77 -36.98
CA LYS A 142 -18.97 50.07 -36.57
C LYS A 142 -18.50 51.25 -37.42
N LYS A 143 -17.39 51.10 -38.15
CA LYS A 143 -16.81 52.14 -39.02
C LYS A 143 -17.32 52.12 -40.48
N ARG A 144 -18.24 51.20 -40.83
CA ARG A 144 -18.87 51.09 -42.17
C ARG A 144 -20.31 51.60 -42.13
#